data_AF-A0A7Y2Z9F1-F1
#
_entry.id   AF-A0A7Y2Z9F1-F1
#
_cell.length_a   1.000
_cell.length_b   1.000
_cell.length_c   1.000
_cell.angle_alpha   90.00
_cell.angle_beta   90.00
_cell.angle_gamma   90.00
#
_symmetry.space_group_name_H-M   'P 1'
#
loop_
_entity.id
_entity.type
_entity.pdbx_description
1 polymer ?
#
loop_
_entity_poly.entity_id
_entity_poly.type
_entity_poly.pdbx_seq_one_letter_code
_entity_poly.pdbx_strand_id
1 'polypeptide(L)'
;MHVDLSVKNVSKHFKSFTAVDDVSFEVEKGKFFSILGPSGCGKTTLLRMIAGFEEPSAGSIYIGAQDMAEIPPNKRPVNLIFQHLALFPMMNVADNIGFGLARRKESKAEIRKKVADILERVNLPGFGPKKIHQLSGGQKQRVAIARSLVLDPTALLLDEPLGALDLKLREQMKIELKKLQVEVGTTFVYITHDQSEALVMSDHVAVMNEGKFEQIDSPQNLYSRPASPFVARFVGNNNCLAGTCVGYGDGLAQLQFSSGEKIGARTDRHFTTGVKAELFIRPESIIIEPEKELPELNRMQVAVSSILFDGANSQLLVTSPALADEMLISLPQNRQYEHIAAGDRIEIGWDVKAGNCFEVQ
;
A
#
# COMPACT_ATOMS: atom_id res chain seq x y z
N MET A 1 8.42 -12.80 -18.90
CA MET A 1 7.24 -12.20 -18.24
C MET A 1 6.57 -11.27 -19.24
N HIS A 2 5.24 -11.25 -19.31
CA HIS A 2 4.51 -10.32 -20.19
C HIS A 2 4.14 -9.08 -19.38
N VAL A 3 4.58 -7.91 -19.83
CA VAL A 3 4.34 -6.62 -19.16
C VAL A 3 3.17 -5.93 -19.84
N ASP A 4 2.20 -5.47 -19.04
CA ASP A 4 1.00 -4.77 -19.54
C ASP A 4 1.14 -3.24 -19.41
N LEU A 5 1.97 -2.76 -18.48
CA LEU A 5 2.30 -1.35 -18.30
C LEU A 5 3.79 -1.21 -18.00
N SER A 6 4.50 -0.38 -18.76
CA SER A 6 5.89 -0.01 -18.50
C SER A 6 6.00 1.51 -18.50
N VAL A 7 6.48 2.07 -17.40
CA VAL A 7 6.72 3.51 -17.21
C VAL A 7 8.22 3.68 -17.08
N LYS A 8 8.81 4.54 -17.92
CA LYS A 8 10.26 4.72 -18.02
C LYS A 8 10.65 6.18 -17.87
N ASN A 9 11.37 6.47 -16.79
CA ASN A 9 11.96 7.77 -16.46
C ASN A 9 10.95 8.91 -16.58
N VAL A 10 9.72 8.68 -16.12
CA VAL A 10 8.64 9.63 -16.27
C VAL A 10 8.77 10.75 -15.24
N SER A 11 8.79 11.97 -15.72
CA SER A 11 8.75 13.19 -14.91
C SER A 11 7.61 14.10 -15.32
N LYS A 12 7.07 14.87 -14.37
CA LYS A 12 6.07 15.91 -14.60
C LYS A 12 6.43 17.16 -13.83
N HIS A 13 6.71 18.23 -14.58
CA HIS A 13 7.01 19.55 -14.05
C HIS A 13 5.83 20.51 -14.30
N PHE A 14 5.36 21.14 -13.24
CA PHE A 14 4.37 22.23 -13.25
C PHE A 14 5.05 23.54 -12.88
N LYS A 15 5.48 24.32 -13.87
CA LYS A 15 6.22 25.58 -13.65
C LYS A 15 7.43 25.34 -12.71
N SER A 16 7.31 25.73 -11.44
CA SER A 16 8.36 25.60 -10.41
C SER A 16 8.25 24.35 -9.54
N PHE A 17 7.23 23.50 -9.73
CA PHE A 17 6.97 22.32 -8.90
C PHE A 17 7.10 21.03 -9.70
N THR A 18 7.89 20.07 -9.22
CA THR A 18 7.98 18.73 -9.80
C THR A 18 7.04 17.79 -9.06
N ALA A 19 6.00 17.32 -9.75
CA ALA A 19 5.01 16.42 -9.16
C ALA A 19 5.39 14.94 -9.23
N VAL A 20 6.15 14.56 -10.26
CA VAL A 20 6.71 13.22 -10.47
C VAL A 20 8.13 13.42 -10.99
N ASP A 21 9.10 12.73 -10.41
CA ASP A 21 10.53 12.91 -10.72
C ASP A 21 11.19 11.56 -10.99
N ASP A 22 11.49 11.31 -12.27
CA ASP A 22 12.24 10.15 -12.76
C ASP A 22 11.69 8.78 -12.30
N VAL A 23 10.38 8.61 -12.40
CA VAL A 23 9.71 7.38 -11.97
C VAL A 23 9.77 6.31 -13.05
N SER A 24 10.25 5.12 -12.67
CA SER A 24 10.28 3.93 -13.53
C SER A 24 9.69 2.72 -12.82
N PHE A 25 8.81 1.97 -13.49
CA PHE A 25 8.26 0.70 -13.00
C PHE A 25 7.60 -0.10 -14.12
N GLU A 26 7.44 -1.39 -13.88
CA GLU A 26 6.71 -2.29 -14.77
C GLU A 26 5.63 -3.04 -14.00
N VAL A 27 4.49 -3.27 -14.65
CA VAL A 27 3.40 -4.08 -14.11
C VAL A 27 3.19 -5.27 -15.02
N GLU A 28 3.42 -6.45 -14.46
CA GLU A 28 3.17 -7.73 -15.13
C GLU A 28 1.67 -7.93 -15.38
N LYS A 29 1.40 -8.65 -16.48
CA LYS A 29 0.04 -9.01 -16.88
C LYS A 29 -0.72 -9.73 -15.77
N GLY A 30 -1.92 -9.25 -15.48
CA GLY A 30 -2.83 -9.85 -14.51
C GLY A 30 -2.34 -9.74 -13.07
N LYS A 31 -1.44 -8.79 -12.77
CA LYS A 31 -1.04 -8.46 -11.39
C LYS A 31 -1.78 -7.24 -10.87
N PHE A 32 -1.82 -7.15 -9.55
CA PHE A 32 -2.32 -6.03 -8.79
C PHE A 32 -1.14 -5.20 -8.29
N PHE A 33 -0.95 -4.02 -8.84
CA PHE A 33 0.11 -3.08 -8.46
C PHE A 33 -0.50 -1.88 -7.74
N SER A 34 -0.04 -1.57 -6.53
CA SER A 34 -0.47 -0.36 -5.83
C SER A 34 0.62 0.69 -5.76
N ILE A 35 0.21 1.95 -5.84
CA ILE A 35 1.05 3.10 -5.53
C ILE A 35 0.53 3.68 -4.21
N LEU A 36 1.36 3.59 -3.19
CA LEU A 36 1.08 3.99 -1.82
C LEU A 36 1.94 5.22 -1.50
N GLY A 37 1.38 6.22 -0.81
CA GLY A 37 2.17 7.38 -0.37
C GLY A 37 1.33 8.48 0.24
N PRO A 38 1.96 9.52 0.84
CA PRO A 38 1.25 10.64 1.46
C PRO A 38 0.36 11.42 0.47
N SER A 39 -0.57 12.18 1.02
CA SER A 39 -1.35 13.14 0.21
C SER A 39 -0.42 14.13 -0.47
N GLY A 40 -0.63 14.37 -1.77
CA GLY A 40 0.17 15.34 -2.55
C GLY A 40 1.51 14.82 -3.10
N CYS A 41 1.90 13.56 -2.86
CA CYS A 41 3.20 13.06 -3.33
C CYS A 41 3.30 12.74 -4.83
N GLY A 42 2.23 12.93 -5.62
CA GLY A 42 2.27 12.76 -7.09
C GLY A 42 1.49 11.56 -7.66
N LYS A 43 0.88 10.72 -6.81
CA LYS A 43 0.17 9.48 -7.24
C LYS A 43 -0.88 9.75 -8.33
N THR A 44 -1.85 10.62 -8.05
CA THR A 44 -2.94 10.94 -9.00
C THR A 44 -2.41 11.57 -10.28
N THR A 45 -1.35 12.38 -10.21
CA THR A 45 -0.67 12.93 -11.39
C THR A 45 -0.10 11.81 -12.26
N LEU A 46 0.58 10.84 -11.66
CA LEU A 46 1.10 9.66 -12.37
C LEU A 46 -0.02 8.84 -13.03
N LEU A 47 -1.12 8.59 -12.33
CA LEU A 47 -2.26 7.86 -12.89
C LEU A 47 -2.89 8.59 -14.09
N ARG A 48 -3.04 9.91 -13.98
CA ARG A 48 -3.55 10.75 -15.07
C ARG A 48 -2.64 10.74 -16.27
N MET A 49 -1.32 10.68 -16.07
CA MET A 49 -0.36 10.51 -17.17
C MET A 49 -0.49 9.17 -17.86
N ILE A 50 -0.70 8.08 -17.10
CA ILE A 50 -0.94 6.74 -17.67
C ILE A 50 -2.25 6.71 -18.46
N ALA A 51 -3.31 7.33 -17.92
CA ALA A 51 -4.61 7.44 -18.57
C ALA A 51 -4.63 8.42 -19.77
N GLY A 52 -3.62 9.29 -19.91
CA GLY A 52 -3.51 10.27 -20.98
C GLY A 52 -4.23 11.59 -20.74
N PHE A 53 -4.71 11.83 -19.52
CA PHE A 53 -5.30 13.12 -19.12
C PHE A 53 -4.24 14.19 -18.84
N GLU A 54 -2.98 13.77 -18.65
CA GLU A 54 -1.82 14.64 -18.48
C GLU A 54 -0.68 14.12 -19.36
N GLU A 55 0.07 15.02 -20.00
CA GLU A 55 1.28 14.64 -20.74
C GLU A 55 2.51 14.65 -19.82
N PRO A 56 3.38 13.64 -19.90
CA PRO A 56 4.65 13.66 -19.17
C PRO A 56 5.56 14.78 -19.72
N SER A 57 6.33 15.41 -18.84
CA SER A 57 7.35 16.39 -19.24
C SER A 57 8.60 15.71 -19.81
N ALA A 58 8.88 14.49 -19.34
CA ALA A 58 9.96 13.64 -19.82
C ALA A 58 9.60 12.17 -19.59
N GLY A 59 10.32 11.26 -20.25
CA GLY A 59 10.10 9.82 -20.16
C GLY A 59 9.02 9.31 -21.10
N SER A 60 8.68 8.03 -20.96
CA SER A 60 7.73 7.34 -21.85
C SER A 60 6.85 6.36 -21.08
N ILE A 61 5.63 6.17 -21.59
CA ILE A 61 4.63 5.26 -21.01
C ILE A 61 4.21 4.30 -22.10
N TYR A 62 4.42 3.01 -21.85
CA TYR A 62 4.02 1.93 -22.74
C TYR A 62 2.88 1.14 -22.11
N ILE A 63 1.86 0.83 -22.91
CA ILE A 63 0.78 -0.06 -22.51
C ILE A 63 0.78 -1.24 -23.49
N GLY A 64 1.02 -2.44 -22.96
CA GLY A 64 1.50 -3.58 -23.76
C GLY A 64 2.80 -3.22 -24.47
N ALA A 65 2.84 -3.40 -25.79
CA ALA A 65 4.01 -3.09 -26.61
C ALA A 65 3.99 -1.68 -27.24
N GLN A 66 2.97 -0.86 -26.99
CA GLN A 66 2.75 0.40 -27.68
C GLN A 66 3.09 1.60 -26.80
N ASP A 67 3.82 2.58 -27.35
CA ASP A 67 4.06 3.89 -26.72
C ASP A 67 2.80 4.78 -26.78
N MET A 68 2.53 5.49 -25.69
CA MET A 68 1.33 6.30 -25.49
C MET A 68 1.51 7.81 -25.74
N ALA A 69 2.72 8.29 -26.10
CA ALA A 69 3.04 9.72 -26.25
C ALA A 69 2.04 10.52 -27.11
N GLU A 70 1.43 9.92 -28.14
CA GLU A 70 0.47 10.58 -29.04
C GLU A 70 -0.93 9.93 -29.03
N ILE A 71 -1.15 8.98 -28.13
CA ILE A 71 -2.43 8.26 -28.05
C ILE A 71 -3.36 9.04 -27.12
N PRO A 72 -4.46 9.61 -27.64
CA PRO A 72 -5.38 10.38 -26.80
C PRO A 72 -6.08 9.47 -25.78
N PRO A 73 -6.51 10.01 -24.62
CA PRO A 73 -7.06 9.22 -23.52
C PRO A 73 -8.14 8.21 -23.93
N ASN A 74 -9.05 8.61 -24.83
CA ASN A 74 -10.18 7.78 -25.28
C ASN A 74 -9.77 6.61 -26.20
N LYS A 75 -8.53 6.57 -26.68
CA LYS A 75 -7.97 5.48 -27.49
C LYS A 75 -6.96 4.62 -26.74
N ARG A 76 -6.55 5.02 -25.53
CA ARG A 76 -5.65 4.20 -24.72
C ARG A 76 -6.39 2.94 -24.26
N PRO A 77 -5.75 1.76 -24.24
CA PRO A 77 -6.39 0.51 -23.85
C PRO A 77 -6.46 0.37 -22.31
N VAL A 78 -6.75 1.45 -21.61
CA VAL A 78 -6.89 1.51 -20.14
C VAL A 78 -8.16 2.25 -19.77
N ASN A 79 -8.75 1.84 -18.65
CA ASN A 79 -9.92 2.50 -18.12
C ASN A 79 -9.64 3.03 -16.72
N LEU A 80 -10.06 4.28 -16.47
CA LEU A 80 -9.89 4.95 -15.18
C LEU A 80 -11.20 4.97 -14.41
N ILE A 81 -11.15 4.51 -13.16
CA ILE A 81 -12.23 4.63 -12.19
C ILE A 81 -11.83 5.67 -11.16
N PHE A 82 -12.57 6.78 -11.14
CA PHE A 82 -12.42 7.86 -10.17
C PHE A 82 -13.03 7.49 -8.81
N GLN A 83 -12.59 8.18 -7.76
CA GLN A 83 -13.07 8.06 -6.37
C GLN A 83 -14.61 8.06 -6.24
N HIS A 84 -15.32 8.87 -7.04
CA HIS A 84 -16.80 8.95 -7.00
C HIS A 84 -17.53 7.92 -7.89
N LEU A 85 -16.82 6.94 -8.46
CA LEU A 85 -17.31 5.90 -9.39
C LEU A 85 -17.91 6.42 -10.72
N ALA A 86 -18.39 7.66 -10.77
CA ALA A 86 -18.95 8.37 -11.91
C ALA A 86 -20.01 7.54 -12.68
N LEU A 87 -20.90 6.83 -11.96
CA LEU A 87 -22.02 6.12 -12.57
C LEU A 87 -23.07 7.11 -13.07
N PHE A 88 -23.70 6.81 -14.22
CA PHE A 88 -24.75 7.65 -14.78
C PHE A 88 -26.08 7.38 -14.05
N PRO A 89 -26.59 8.34 -13.25
CA PRO A 89 -27.73 8.08 -12.34
C PRO A 89 -29.04 7.86 -13.09
N MET A 90 -29.17 8.38 -14.31
CA MET A 90 -30.38 8.26 -15.13
C MET A 90 -30.49 6.90 -15.84
N MET A 91 -29.38 6.17 -15.98
CA MET A 91 -29.30 4.87 -16.64
C MET A 91 -29.53 3.73 -15.64
N ASN A 92 -30.00 2.57 -16.12
CA ASN A 92 -29.99 1.33 -15.31
C ASN A 92 -28.57 0.72 -15.29
N VAL A 93 -28.37 -0.39 -14.58
CA VAL A 93 -27.08 -1.08 -14.49
C VAL A 93 -26.61 -1.57 -15.86
N ALA A 94 -27.48 -2.21 -16.65
CA ALA A 94 -27.12 -2.75 -17.96
C ALA A 94 -26.68 -1.65 -18.95
N ASP A 95 -27.38 -0.52 -18.95
CA ASP A 95 -27.08 0.65 -19.78
C ASP A 95 -25.80 1.33 -19.33
N ASN A 96 -25.54 1.41 -18.01
CA ASN A 96 -24.28 1.93 -17.48
C ASN A 96 -23.09 1.10 -17.98
N ILE A 97 -23.16 -0.23 -17.86
CA ILE A 97 -22.11 -1.15 -18.28
C ILE A 97 -21.96 -1.11 -19.80
N GLY A 98 -23.07 -1.25 -20.55
CA GLY A 98 -23.07 -1.31 -22.01
C GLY A 98 -22.77 0.01 -22.73
N PHE A 99 -22.71 1.14 -22.02
CA PHE A 99 -22.55 2.47 -22.63
C PHE A 99 -21.33 2.56 -23.55
N GLY A 100 -20.17 2.05 -23.11
CA GLY A 100 -18.95 2.09 -23.91
C GLY A 100 -19.03 1.24 -25.18
N LEU A 101 -19.65 0.06 -25.08
CA LEU A 101 -19.89 -0.84 -26.23
C LEU A 101 -20.83 -0.19 -27.25
N ALA A 102 -21.89 0.48 -26.77
CA ALA A 102 -22.81 1.23 -27.63
C ALA A 102 -22.10 2.38 -28.37
N ARG A 103 -21.15 3.06 -27.70
CA ARG A 103 -20.31 4.09 -28.33
C ARG A 103 -19.37 3.53 -29.39
N ARG A 104 -18.90 2.29 -29.22
CA ARG A 104 -18.16 1.52 -30.24
C ARG A 104 -19.05 0.98 -31.36
N LYS A 105 -20.36 1.24 -31.32
CA LYS A 105 -21.36 0.77 -32.29
C LYS A 105 -21.45 -0.76 -32.39
N GLU A 106 -21.16 -1.48 -31.31
CA GLU A 106 -21.38 -2.93 -31.23
C GLU A 106 -22.88 -3.27 -31.33
N SER A 107 -23.21 -4.47 -31.79
CA SER A 107 -24.61 -4.86 -31.98
C SER A 107 -25.34 -5.00 -30.63
N LYS A 108 -26.65 -4.73 -30.60
CA LYS A 108 -27.45 -4.90 -29.36
C LYS A 108 -27.38 -6.33 -28.80
N ALA A 109 -27.19 -7.33 -29.65
CA ALA A 109 -27.05 -8.72 -29.22
C ALA A 109 -25.73 -8.96 -28.48
N GLU A 110 -24.61 -8.47 -29.04
CA GLU A 110 -23.29 -8.55 -28.40
C GLU A 110 -23.23 -7.76 -27.10
N ILE A 111 -23.81 -6.55 -27.08
CA ILE A 111 -23.89 -5.74 -25.86
C ILE A 111 -24.60 -6.51 -24.74
N ARG A 112 -25.78 -7.08 -25.02
CA ARG A 112 -26.53 -7.86 -24.02
C ARG A 112 -25.73 -9.05 -23.51
N LYS A 113 -25.04 -9.75 -24.41
CA LYS A 113 -24.18 -10.89 -24.05
C LYS A 113 -23.04 -10.46 -23.13
N LYS A 114 -22.20 -9.51 -23.56
CA LYS A 114 -21.07 -9.01 -22.76
C LYS A 114 -21.51 -8.43 -21.40
N VAL A 115 -22.64 -7.73 -21.37
CA VAL A 115 -23.21 -7.20 -20.12
C VAL A 115 -23.66 -8.33 -19.18
N ALA A 116 -24.28 -9.39 -19.69
CA ALA A 116 -24.65 -10.55 -18.87
C ALA A 116 -23.40 -11.26 -18.34
N ASP A 117 -22.44 -11.55 -19.21
CA ASP A 117 -21.19 -12.24 -18.87
C ASP A 117 -20.40 -11.46 -17.79
N ILE A 118 -20.28 -10.14 -17.91
CA ILE A 118 -19.55 -9.35 -16.90
C ILE A 118 -20.32 -9.23 -15.59
N LEU A 119 -21.67 -9.20 -15.62
CA LEU A 119 -22.49 -9.20 -14.41
C LEU A 119 -22.35 -10.51 -13.62
N GLU A 120 -22.16 -11.63 -14.29
CA GLU A 120 -21.82 -12.90 -13.64
C GLU A 120 -20.46 -12.82 -12.95
N ARG A 121 -19.42 -12.36 -13.67
CA ARG A 121 -18.04 -12.22 -13.13
C ARG A 121 -17.94 -11.25 -11.95
N VAL A 122 -18.79 -10.23 -11.88
CA VAL A 122 -18.83 -9.32 -10.72
C VAL A 122 -19.83 -9.75 -9.64
N ASN A 123 -20.36 -10.97 -9.70
CA ASN A 123 -21.32 -11.53 -8.75
C ASN A 123 -22.57 -10.65 -8.58
N LEU A 124 -23.12 -10.15 -9.69
CA LEU A 124 -24.37 -9.38 -9.76
C LEU A 124 -25.33 -9.90 -10.86
N PRO A 125 -25.57 -11.22 -10.98
CA PRO A 125 -26.50 -11.75 -11.98
C PRO A 125 -27.91 -11.17 -11.77
N GLY A 126 -28.58 -10.80 -12.86
CA GLY A 126 -29.94 -10.23 -12.83
C GLY A 126 -30.04 -8.78 -12.36
N PHE A 127 -28.93 -8.09 -12.05
CA PHE A 127 -28.97 -6.69 -11.62
C PHE A 127 -29.20 -5.69 -12.77
N GLY A 128 -29.09 -6.11 -14.03
CA GLY A 128 -29.19 -5.25 -15.22
C GLY A 128 -30.35 -4.23 -15.20
N PRO A 129 -31.59 -4.63 -14.87
CA PRO A 129 -32.74 -3.71 -14.85
C PRO A 129 -32.75 -2.69 -13.70
N LYS A 130 -31.96 -2.91 -12.63
CA LYS A 130 -31.97 -2.04 -11.45
C LYS A 130 -31.44 -0.65 -11.77
N LYS A 131 -31.96 0.36 -11.07
CA LYS A 131 -31.45 1.74 -11.10
C LYS A 131 -30.30 1.92 -10.11
N ILE A 132 -29.38 2.84 -10.39
CA ILE A 132 -28.18 3.05 -9.57
C ILE A 132 -28.50 3.43 -8.12
N HIS A 133 -29.59 4.17 -7.87
CA HIS A 133 -30.00 4.53 -6.51
C HIS A 133 -30.52 3.35 -5.68
N GLN A 134 -30.85 2.21 -6.32
CA GLN A 134 -31.31 0.99 -5.64
C GLN A 134 -30.15 0.10 -5.15
N LEU A 135 -28.91 0.51 -5.41
CA LEU A 135 -27.70 -0.27 -5.12
C LEU A 135 -27.01 0.21 -3.84
N SER A 136 -26.46 -0.73 -3.08
CA SER A 136 -25.53 -0.42 -1.98
C SER A 136 -24.20 0.18 -2.50
N GLY A 137 -23.37 0.72 -1.61
CA GLY A 137 -22.05 1.27 -1.96
C GLY A 137 -21.16 0.26 -2.70
N GLY A 138 -21.01 -0.94 -2.13
CA GLY A 138 -20.23 -2.02 -2.75
C GLY A 138 -20.81 -2.47 -4.10
N GLN A 139 -22.14 -2.54 -4.22
CA GLN A 139 -22.79 -2.88 -5.49
C GLN A 139 -22.53 -1.82 -6.56
N LYS A 140 -22.59 -0.51 -6.22
CA LYS A 140 -22.22 0.57 -7.15
C LYS A 140 -20.77 0.42 -7.60
N GLN A 141 -19.87 0.08 -6.70
CA GLN A 141 -18.46 -0.11 -7.04
C GLN A 141 -18.27 -1.27 -8.02
N ARG A 142 -18.90 -2.42 -7.77
CA ARG A 142 -18.85 -3.57 -8.69
C ARG A 142 -19.43 -3.22 -10.07
N VAL A 143 -20.50 -2.43 -10.14
CA VAL A 143 -21.05 -1.93 -11.42
C VAL A 143 -20.06 -1.00 -12.14
N ALA A 144 -19.37 -0.11 -11.42
CA ALA A 144 -18.36 0.78 -12.01
C ALA A 144 -17.16 0.00 -12.57
N ILE A 145 -16.74 -1.06 -11.86
CA ILE A 145 -15.70 -1.97 -12.31
C ILE A 145 -16.18 -2.78 -13.51
N ALA A 146 -17.37 -3.37 -13.47
CA ALA A 146 -17.96 -4.09 -14.60
C ALA A 146 -18.02 -3.22 -15.86
N ARG A 147 -18.48 -1.96 -15.74
CA ARG A 147 -18.50 -0.99 -16.85
C ARG A 147 -17.12 -0.76 -17.44
N SER A 148 -16.09 -0.81 -16.61
CA SER A 148 -14.71 -0.59 -17.07
C SER A 148 -14.13 -1.86 -17.69
N LEU A 149 -14.44 -3.03 -17.16
CA LEU A 149 -13.92 -4.32 -17.64
C LEU A 149 -14.60 -4.81 -18.90
N VAL A 150 -15.87 -4.44 -19.16
CA VAL A 150 -16.62 -4.92 -20.34
C VAL A 150 -15.99 -4.47 -21.67
N LEU A 151 -15.11 -3.47 -21.64
CA LEU A 151 -14.37 -2.99 -22.80
C LEU A 151 -13.06 -3.75 -23.07
N ASP A 152 -12.78 -4.77 -22.26
CA ASP A 152 -11.58 -5.61 -22.26
C ASP A 152 -10.27 -4.77 -22.26
N PRO A 153 -10.07 -3.87 -21.28
CA PRO A 153 -8.85 -3.06 -21.21
C PRO A 153 -7.63 -3.92 -20.85
N THR A 154 -6.46 -3.47 -21.29
CA THR A 154 -5.16 -4.05 -20.89
C THR A 154 -4.92 -3.84 -19.39
N ALA A 155 -5.23 -2.65 -18.87
CA ALA A 155 -5.14 -2.38 -17.44
C ALA A 155 -6.31 -1.51 -16.94
N LEU A 156 -6.69 -1.74 -15.68
CA LEU A 156 -7.67 -0.97 -14.94
C LEU A 156 -6.94 -0.04 -13.95
N LEU A 157 -7.22 1.25 -14.04
CA LEU A 157 -6.64 2.29 -13.19
C LEU A 157 -7.68 2.70 -12.14
N LEU A 158 -7.30 2.64 -10.86
CA LEU A 158 -8.20 2.83 -9.71
C LEU A 158 -7.64 3.96 -8.82
N ASP A 159 -8.34 5.08 -8.73
CA ASP A 159 -7.93 6.25 -7.93
C ASP A 159 -8.75 6.33 -6.63
N GLU A 160 -8.17 5.84 -5.53
CA GLU A 160 -8.77 5.78 -4.19
C GLU A 160 -10.24 5.29 -4.17
N PRO A 161 -10.59 4.19 -4.85
CA PRO A 161 -11.99 3.81 -5.08
C PRO A 161 -12.73 3.37 -3.80
N LEU A 162 -12.02 3.17 -2.69
CA LEU A 162 -12.57 2.73 -1.40
C LEU A 162 -12.66 3.84 -0.34
N GLY A 163 -12.11 5.03 -0.62
CA GLY A 163 -11.98 6.09 0.38
C GLY A 163 -13.31 6.62 0.91
N ALA A 164 -14.38 6.55 0.11
CA ALA A 164 -15.72 7.03 0.49
C ALA A 164 -16.58 6.01 1.25
N LEU A 165 -16.10 4.78 1.47
CA LEU A 165 -16.86 3.72 2.12
C LEU A 165 -16.63 3.71 3.64
N ASP A 166 -17.61 3.21 4.41
CA ASP A 166 -17.43 2.93 5.83
C ASP A 166 -16.42 1.79 6.07
N LEU A 167 -15.86 1.69 7.28
CA LEU A 167 -14.80 0.75 7.60
C LEU A 167 -15.17 -0.72 7.30
N LYS A 168 -16.35 -1.17 7.72
CA LYS A 168 -16.78 -2.56 7.55
C LYS A 168 -16.95 -2.91 6.08
N LEU A 169 -17.61 -2.04 5.32
CA LEU A 169 -17.76 -2.23 3.89
C LEU A 169 -16.41 -2.15 3.17
N ARG A 170 -15.52 -1.25 3.60
CA ARG A 170 -14.18 -1.11 3.03
C ARG A 170 -13.39 -2.42 3.16
N GLU A 171 -13.32 -3.01 4.35
CA GLU A 171 -12.63 -4.29 4.59
C GLU A 171 -13.18 -5.42 3.71
N GLN A 172 -14.51 -5.54 3.63
CA GLN A 172 -15.15 -6.50 2.74
C GLN A 172 -14.74 -6.26 1.28
N MET A 173 -14.79 -5.01 0.82
CA MET A 173 -14.46 -4.66 -0.55
C MET A 173 -12.98 -4.88 -0.90
N LYS A 174 -12.04 -4.73 0.04
CA LYS A 174 -10.61 -5.06 -0.19
C LYS A 174 -10.46 -6.52 -0.66
N ILE A 175 -11.08 -7.45 0.07
CA ILE A 175 -11.04 -8.88 -0.25
C ILE A 175 -11.74 -9.16 -1.58
N GLU A 176 -12.90 -8.55 -1.80
CA GLU A 176 -13.66 -8.73 -3.04
C GLU A 176 -12.92 -8.22 -4.27
N LEU A 177 -12.25 -7.07 -4.18
CA LEU A 177 -11.45 -6.53 -5.29
C LEU A 177 -10.29 -7.45 -5.67
N LYS A 178 -9.56 -8.00 -4.68
CA LYS A 178 -8.48 -8.96 -4.94
C LYS A 178 -9.03 -10.22 -5.62
N LYS A 179 -10.14 -10.78 -5.12
CA LYS A 179 -10.78 -11.95 -5.74
C LYS A 179 -11.23 -11.65 -7.18
N LEU A 180 -11.88 -10.52 -7.39
CA LEU A 180 -12.34 -10.09 -8.71
C LEU A 180 -11.17 -9.92 -9.68
N GLN A 181 -10.06 -9.34 -9.24
CA GLN A 181 -8.86 -9.18 -10.06
C GLN A 181 -8.31 -10.53 -10.51
N VAL A 182 -8.22 -11.51 -9.60
CA VAL A 182 -7.78 -12.87 -9.91
C VAL A 182 -8.74 -13.57 -10.89
N GLU A 183 -10.04 -13.45 -10.68
CA GLU A 183 -11.07 -14.04 -11.55
C GLU A 183 -11.07 -13.40 -12.95
N VAL A 184 -10.83 -12.09 -13.02
CA VAL A 184 -10.89 -11.36 -14.28
C VAL A 184 -9.59 -11.50 -15.08
N GLY A 185 -8.44 -11.57 -14.40
CA GLY A 185 -7.12 -11.68 -15.00
C GLY A 185 -6.59 -10.39 -15.65
N THR A 186 -7.32 -9.28 -15.54
CA THR A 186 -6.88 -7.95 -16.00
C THR A 186 -5.86 -7.36 -15.01
N THR A 187 -4.91 -6.59 -15.52
CA THR A 187 -3.91 -5.87 -14.72
C THR A 187 -4.55 -4.70 -13.98
N PHE A 188 -4.28 -4.56 -12.68
CA PHE A 188 -4.85 -3.50 -11.85
C PHE A 188 -3.72 -2.57 -11.37
N VAL A 189 -3.90 -1.26 -11.57
CA VAL A 189 -3.05 -0.22 -10.99
C VAL A 189 -3.91 0.59 -10.03
N TYR A 190 -3.55 0.54 -8.76
CA TYR A 190 -4.35 1.06 -7.66
C TYR A 190 -3.62 2.17 -6.92
N ILE A 191 -4.30 3.25 -6.62
CA ILE A 191 -3.76 4.35 -5.81
C ILE A 191 -4.52 4.42 -4.50
N THR A 192 -3.75 4.54 -3.42
CA THR A 192 -4.30 4.75 -2.09
C THR A 192 -3.31 5.44 -1.16
N HIS A 193 -3.85 6.03 -0.10
CA HIS A 193 -3.11 6.46 1.08
C HIS A 193 -3.30 5.48 2.26
N ASP A 194 -4.21 4.50 2.15
CA ASP A 194 -4.44 3.47 3.15
C ASP A 194 -3.45 2.31 2.94
N GLN A 195 -2.60 2.10 3.93
CA GLN A 195 -1.56 1.07 3.86
C GLN A 195 -2.14 -0.35 3.87
N SER A 196 -3.22 -0.58 4.64
CA SER A 196 -3.88 -1.87 4.71
C SER A 196 -4.46 -2.26 3.35
N GLU A 197 -5.00 -1.30 2.58
CA GLU A 197 -5.43 -1.53 1.20
C GLU A 197 -4.28 -2.02 0.32
N ALA A 198 -3.16 -1.29 0.31
CA ALA A 198 -2.01 -1.63 -0.51
C ALA A 198 -1.41 -2.99 -0.11
N LEU A 199 -1.24 -3.26 1.19
CA LEU A 199 -0.60 -4.47 1.67
C LEU A 199 -1.45 -5.74 1.48
N VAL A 200 -2.77 -5.64 1.58
CA VAL A 200 -3.68 -6.80 1.46
C VAL A 200 -3.96 -7.17 0.00
N MET A 201 -4.10 -6.19 -0.88
CA MET A 201 -4.58 -6.45 -2.25
C MET A 201 -3.43 -6.67 -3.26
N SER A 202 -2.27 -6.09 -3.03
CA SER A 202 -1.26 -5.95 -4.08
C SER A 202 -0.30 -7.13 -4.13
N ASP A 203 0.14 -7.45 -5.34
CA ASP A 203 1.29 -8.32 -5.54
C ASP A 203 2.60 -7.53 -5.36
N HIS A 204 2.60 -6.27 -5.81
CA HIS A 204 3.69 -5.30 -5.59
C HIS A 204 3.11 -3.94 -5.19
N VAL A 205 3.86 -3.23 -4.36
CA VAL A 205 3.53 -1.88 -3.91
C VAL A 205 4.72 -0.97 -4.15
N ALA A 206 4.50 0.15 -4.80
CA ALA A 206 5.44 1.26 -4.89
C ALA A 206 5.13 2.30 -3.81
N VAL A 207 6.09 2.56 -2.93
CA VAL A 207 5.99 3.62 -1.93
C VAL A 207 6.53 4.91 -2.53
N MET A 208 5.67 5.92 -2.66
CA MET A 208 5.96 7.20 -3.30
C MET A 208 6.09 8.32 -2.27
N ASN A 209 7.20 9.05 -2.36
CA ASN A 209 7.52 10.20 -1.53
C ASN A 209 8.04 11.34 -2.41
N GLU A 210 7.51 12.56 -2.24
CA GLU A 210 7.97 13.77 -2.95
C GLU A 210 8.22 13.59 -4.46
N GLY A 211 7.31 12.91 -5.17
CA GLY A 211 7.44 12.70 -6.61
C GLY A 211 8.27 11.47 -7.03
N LYS A 212 8.93 10.79 -6.09
CA LYS A 212 9.84 9.66 -6.34
C LYS A 212 9.32 8.37 -5.72
N PHE A 213 9.79 7.24 -6.24
CA PHE A 213 9.61 5.94 -5.56
C PHE A 213 10.78 5.67 -4.62
N GLU A 214 10.45 5.48 -3.35
CA GLU A 214 11.40 5.11 -2.29
C GLU A 214 11.72 3.61 -2.34
N GLN A 215 10.70 2.80 -2.64
CA GLN A 215 10.84 1.35 -2.74
C GLN A 215 9.67 0.78 -3.56
N ILE A 216 9.96 -0.22 -4.39
CA ILE A 216 8.95 -1.04 -5.07
C ILE A 216 9.24 -2.49 -4.72
N ASP A 217 8.33 -3.14 -4.01
CA ASP A 217 8.53 -4.53 -3.59
C ASP A 217 7.18 -5.21 -3.27
N SER A 218 7.23 -6.48 -2.92
CA SER A 218 6.10 -7.19 -2.33
C SER A 218 5.70 -6.55 -0.99
N PRO A 219 4.41 -6.60 -0.60
CA PRO A 219 3.95 -6.12 0.71
C PRO A 219 4.77 -6.62 1.90
N GLN A 220 5.18 -7.91 1.87
CA GLN A 220 5.94 -8.53 2.95
C GLN A 220 7.34 -7.94 3.07
N ASN A 221 8.01 -7.69 1.93
CA ASN A 221 9.35 -7.08 1.94
C ASN A 221 9.29 -5.60 2.31
N LEU A 222 8.31 -4.84 1.84
CA LEU A 222 8.12 -3.45 2.30
C LEU A 222 7.97 -3.36 3.82
N TYR A 223 7.23 -4.31 4.40
CA TYR A 223 6.99 -4.35 5.84
C TYR A 223 8.23 -4.76 6.64
N SER A 224 8.90 -5.84 6.21
CA SER A 224 9.97 -6.51 6.95
C SER A 224 11.39 -6.02 6.63
N ARG A 225 11.59 -5.48 5.42
CA ARG A 225 12.87 -5.01 4.86
C ARG A 225 12.69 -3.65 4.17
N PRO A 226 12.34 -2.59 4.93
CA PRO A 226 12.24 -1.25 4.37
C PRO A 226 13.60 -0.79 3.84
N ALA A 227 13.61 -0.15 2.67
CA ALA A 227 14.83 0.32 2.01
C ALA A 227 15.31 1.69 2.50
N SER A 228 14.43 2.47 3.14
CA SER A 228 14.72 3.80 3.67
C SER A 228 14.01 4.07 5.01
N PRO A 229 14.48 5.03 5.82
CA PRO A 229 13.80 5.46 7.04
C PRO A 229 12.36 5.90 6.78
N PHE A 230 12.12 6.54 5.63
CA PHE A 230 10.77 6.94 5.23
C PHE A 230 9.86 5.71 5.10
N VAL A 231 10.26 4.68 4.37
CA VAL A 231 9.44 3.46 4.23
C VAL A 231 9.23 2.77 5.58
N ALA A 232 10.27 2.70 6.42
CA ALA A 232 10.18 2.10 7.75
C ALA A 232 9.17 2.80 8.67
N ARG A 233 9.10 4.14 8.59
CA ARG A 233 8.14 4.98 9.33
C ARG A 233 6.74 4.98 8.71
N PHE A 234 6.69 4.94 7.38
CA PHE A 234 5.45 5.15 6.64
C PHE A 234 4.62 3.87 6.51
N VAL A 235 5.24 2.70 6.43
CA VAL A 235 4.55 1.41 6.26
C VAL A 235 4.53 0.65 7.58
N GLY A 236 3.33 0.43 8.14
CA GLY A 236 3.10 -0.23 9.41
C GLY A 236 3.39 0.63 10.64
N ASN A 237 2.97 0.17 11.81
CA ASN A 237 3.40 0.77 13.07
C ASN A 237 4.86 0.40 13.34
N ASN A 238 5.62 1.33 13.93
CA ASN A 238 7.03 1.11 14.18
C ASN A 238 7.49 1.93 15.39
N ASN A 239 8.38 1.36 16.20
CA ASN A 239 9.12 2.12 17.20
C ASN A 239 10.40 2.64 16.58
N CYS A 240 10.71 3.91 16.82
CA CYS A 240 11.94 4.53 16.35
C CYS A 240 12.83 4.89 17.54
N LEU A 241 14.00 4.26 17.61
CA LEU A 241 14.96 4.45 18.68
C LEU A 241 16.21 5.14 18.14
N ALA A 242 16.47 6.36 18.59
CA ALA A 242 17.64 7.14 18.17
C ALA A 242 18.87 6.81 19.03
N GLY A 243 20.01 6.56 18.39
CA GLY A 243 21.28 6.27 19.05
C GLY A 243 22.48 6.66 18.21
N THR A 244 23.68 6.30 18.68
CA THR A 244 24.93 6.50 17.93
C THR A 244 25.50 5.15 17.54
N CYS A 245 25.86 4.98 16.27
CA CYS A 245 26.51 3.76 15.81
C CYS A 245 27.92 3.66 16.40
N VAL A 246 28.21 2.60 17.15
CA VAL A 246 29.52 2.36 17.79
C VAL A 246 30.28 1.18 17.18
N GLY A 247 29.64 0.43 16.29
CA GLY A 247 30.25 -0.70 15.59
C GLY A 247 29.34 -1.22 14.49
N TYR A 248 29.95 -1.82 13.46
CA TYR A 248 29.26 -2.43 12.34
C TYR A 248 30.06 -3.62 11.82
N GLY A 249 29.40 -4.74 11.54
CA GLY A 249 29.99 -5.96 11.01
C GLY A 249 28.93 -7.02 10.76
N ASP A 250 29.17 -7.94 9.81
CA ASP A 250 28.28 -9.07 9.49
C ASP A 250 26.80 -8.70 9.23
N GLY A 251 26.56 -7.51 8.65
CA GLY A 251 25.20 -7.01 8.38
C GLY A 251 24.44 -6.50 9.61
N LEU A 252 25.14 -6.29 10.73
CA LEU A 252 24.60 -5.77 11.97
C LEU A 252 25.30 -4.46 12.36
N ALA A 253 24.52 -3.48 12.77
CA ALA A 253 24.98 -2.27 13.44
C ALA A 253 24.77 -2.40 14.96
N GLN A 254 25.71 -1.92 15.75
CA GLN A 254 25.55 -1.72 17.18
C GLN A 254 25.30 -0.25 17.47
N LEU A 255 24.13 0.05 18.04
CA LEU A 255 23.76 1.38 18.49
C LEU A 255 23.98 1.51 19.99
N GLN A 256 24.60 2.61 20.41
CA GLN A 256 24.65 3.03 21.80
C GLN A 256 23.64 4.15 22.05
N PHE A 257 22.78 3.97 23.06
CA PHE A 257 21.83 4.99 23.51
C PHE A 257 22.47 5.97 24.49
N SER A 258 21.83 7.11 24.73
CA SER A 258 22.30 8.16 25.65
C SER A 258 22.49 7.66 27.09
N SER A 259 21.74 6.63 27.48
CA SER A 259 21.80 5.94 28.77
C SER A 259 22.95 4.93 28.88
N GLY A 260 23.59 4.57 27.77
CA GLY A 260 24.78 3.72 27.71
C GLY A 260 24.55 2.30 27.19
N GLU A 261 23.30 1.81 27.13
CA GLU A 261 22.94 0.51 26.58
C GLU A 261 23.34 0.39 25.10
N LYS A 262 23.73 -0.84 24.71
CA LYS A 262 24.07 -1.18 23.34
C LYS A 262 23.07 -2.19 22.79
N ILE A 263 22.52 -1.90 21.61
CA ILE A 263 21.53 -2.74 20.92
C ILE A 263 22.00 -3.02 19.51
N GLY A 264 21.91 -4.28 19.10
CA GLY A 264 22.18 -4.71 17.74
C GLY A 264 20.96 -4.53 16.84
N ALA A 265 21.20 -4.21 15.57
CA ALA A 265 20.15 -4.09 14.57
C ALA A 265 20.66 -4.51 13.19
N ARG A 266 19.80 -5.10 12.37
CA ARG A 266 20.12 -5.38 10.97
C ARG A 266 20.32 -4.09 10.21
N THR A 267 21.29 -4.08 9.30
CA THR A 267 21.39 -3.07 8.28
C THR A 267 21.97 -3.64 6.98
N ASP A 268 21.39 -3.22 5.87
CA ASP A 268 21.84 -3.58 4.52
C ASP A 268 22.79 -2.52 3.94
N ARG A 269 23.14 -1.50 4.73
CA ARG A 269 24.02 -0.38 4.33
C ARG A 269 25.31 -0.39 5.14
N HIS A 270 26.36 0.18 4.55
CA HIS A 270 27.57 0.48 5.30
C HIS A 270 27.29 1.59 6.29
N PHE A 271 27.74 1.39 7.53
CA PHE A 271 27.63 2.36 8.60
C PHE A 271 28.98 2.99 8.91
N THR A 272 28.96 4.29 9.13
CA THR A 272 30.10 5.03 9.67
C THR A 272 30.01 5.02 11.19
N THR A 273 31.03 4.52 11.87
CA THR A 273 31.09 4.58 13.34
C THR A 273 31.13 6.02 13.83
N GLY A 274 30.36 6.34 14.87
CA GLY A 274 30.25 7.67 15.48
C GLY A 274 29.10 8.52 14.94
N VAL A 275 28.37 8.07 13.92
CA VAL A 275 27.22 8.81 13.37
C VAL A 275 25.94 8.52 14.14
N LYS A 276 25.00 9.47 14.07
CA LYS A 276 23.64 9.27 14.58
C LYS A 276 22.89 8.30 13.68
N ALA A 277 22.09 7.46 14.30
CA ALA A 277 21.35 6.41 13.62
C ALA A 277 20.03 6.14 14.33
N GLU A 278 19.08 5.62 13.57
CA GLU A 278 17.76 5.24 14.04
C GLU A 278 17.53 3.75 13.85
N LEU A 279 17.06 3.09 14.90
CA LEU A 279 16.60 1.72 14.89
C LEU A 279 15.07 1.69 14.82
N PHE A 280 14.56 0.94 13.86
CA PHE A 280 13.15 0.67 13.67
C PHE A 280 12.83 -0.75 14.09
N ILE A 281 11.98 -0.91 15.11
CA ILE A 281 11.51 -2.21 15.57
C ILE A 281 9.98 -2.25 15.65
N ARG A 282 9.39 -3.27 15.02
CA ARG A 282 7.94 -3.45 14.97
C ARG A 282 7.39 -3.84 16.35
N PRO A 283 6.25 -3.29 16.80
CA PRO A 283 5.64 -3.64 18.08
C PRO A 283 5.43 -5.15 18.29
N GLU A 284 5.06 -5.88 17.24
CA GLU A 284 4.82 -7.32 17.25
C GLU A 284 6.09 -8.17 17.15
N SER A 285 7.25 -7.57 16.91
CA SER A 285 8.55 -8.25 16.99
C SER A 285 9.16 -8.22 18.40
N ILE A 286 8.54 -7.49 19.32
CA ILE A 286 8.97 -7.37 20.71
C ILE A 286 8.33 -8.49 21.54
N ILE A 287 9.18 -9.28 22.17
CA ILE A 287 8.82 -10.35 23.09
C ILE A 287 8.71 -9.75 24.50
N ILE A 288 7.59 -10.01 25.15
CA ILE A 288 7.34 -9.67 26.55
C ILE A 288 7.90 -10.79 27.42
N GLU A 289 8.68 -10.44 28.44
CA GLU A 289 9.29 -11.38 29.39
C GLU A 289 10.04 -12.55 28.72
N PRO A 290 11.01 -12.27 27.82
CA PRO A 290 11.70 -13.32 27.07
C PRO A 290 12.50 -14.26 27.97
N GLU A 291 12.41 -15.57 27.72
CA GLU A 291 13.19 -16.60 28.42
C GLU A 291 14.68 -16.29 28.41
N LYS A 292 15.38 -16.48 29.55
CA LYS A 292 16.77 -16.05 29.74
C LYS A 292 17.78 -16.72 28.80
N GLU A 293 17.47 -17.92 28.30
CA GLU A 293 18.38 -18.75 27.51
C GLU A 293 18.34 -18.44 26.01
N LEU A 294 17.43 -17.58 25.54
CA LEU A 294 17.34 -17.21 24.13
C LEU A 294 18.59 -16.41 23.70
N PRO A 295 19.43 -16.94 22.80
CA PRO A 295 20.64 -16.26 22.33
C PRO A 295 20.29 -15.11 21.37
N GLU A 296 21.22 -14.16 21.22
CA GLU A 296 21.13 -13.07 20.23
C GLU A 296 19.88 -12.15 20.34
N LEU A 297 19.36 -11.98 21.56
CA LEU A 297 18.32 -11.00 21.86
C LEU A 297 18.90 -9.67 22.35
N ASN A 298 18.36 -8.58 21.84
CA ASN A 298 18.37 -7.33 22.55
C ASN A 298 17.42 -7.43 23.74
N ARG A 299 17.81 -6.88 24.90
CA ARG A 299 16.99 -6.86 26.11
C ARG A 299 16.94 -5.45 26.70
N MET A 300 15.79 -5.07 27.22
CA MET A 300 15.58 -3.78 27.85
C MET A 300 14.57 -3.88 28.99
N GLN A 301 14.83 -3.15 30.07
CA GLN A 301 13.86 -2.95 31.14
C GLN A 301 13.00 -1.72 30.83
N VAL A 302 11.68 -1.89 30.90
CA VAL A 302 10.71 -0.85 30.59
C VAL A 302 9.64 -0.77 31.67
N ALA A 303 9.03 0.41 31.81
CA ALA A 303 7.86 0.65 32.66
C ALA A 303 6.63 0.82 31.78
N VAL A 304 5.55 0.09 32.08
CA VAL A 304 4.28 0.17 31.37
C VAL A 304 3.59 1.48 31.74
N SER A 305 3.44 2.41 30.78
CA SER A 305 2.73 3.67 31.00
C SER A 305 1.22 3.50 30.85
N SER A 306 0.79 2.76 29.83
CA SER A 306 -0.63 2.47 29.59
C SER A 306 -0.87 1.22 28.74
N ILE A 307 -2.11 0.74 28.74
CA ILE A 307 -2.58 -0.37 27.90
C ILE A 307 -3.65 0.20 26.96
N LEU A 308 -3.38 0.12 25.65
CA LEU A 308 -4.27 0.56 24.59
C LEU A 308 -5.07 -0.63 24.07
N PHE A 309 -6.39 -0.47 23.93
CA PHE A 309 -7.29 -1.50 23.45
C PHE A 309 -8.17 -0.95 22.33
N ASP A 310 -8.09 -1.56 21.14
CA ASP A 310 -8.86 -1.15 19.95
C ASP A 310 -9.93 -2.19 19.54
N GLY A 311 -10.18 -3.19 20.39
CA GLY A 311 -11.08 -4.31 20.11
C GLY A 311 -10.31 -5.56 19.73
N ALA A 312 -9.84 -5.63 18.48
CA ALA A 312 -9.17 -6.82 17.96
C ALA A 312 -7.68 -6.91 18.35
N ASN A 313 -7.07 -5.79 18.73
CA ASN A 313 -5.69 -5.71 19.15
C ASN A 313 -5.59 -5.01 20.51
N SER A 314 -4.55 -5.39 21.25
CA SER A 314 -4.10 -4.68 22.44
C SER A 314 -2.65 -4.28 22.24
N GLN A 315 -2.25 -3.13 22.77
CA GLN A 315 -0.88 -2.66 22.74
C GLN A 315 -0.47 -2.15 24.11
N LEU A 316 0.78 -2.38 24.51
CA LEU A 316 1.38 -1.71 25.67
C LEU A 316 2.10 -0.47 25.18
N LEU A 317 1.89 0.63 25.88
CA LEU A 317 2.72 1.81 25.78
C LEU A 317 3.73 1.74 26.93
N VAL A 318 5.02 1.81 26.61
CA VAL A 318 6.10 1.63 27.58
C VAL A 318 7.12 2.76 27.50
N THR A 319 7.77 3.02 28.62
CA THR A 319 8.85 4.02 28.76
C THR A 319 10.09 3.37 29.33
N SER A 320 11.26 3.94 29.04
CA SER A 320 12.51 3.57 29.69
C SER A 320 13.41 4.80 29.80
N PRO A 321 14.26 4.92 30.82
CA PRO A 321 15.28 5.97 30.87
C PRO A 321 16.22 5.97 29.66
N ALA A 322 16.33 4.84 28.95
CA ALA A 322 17.12 4.69 27.74
C ALA A 322 16.44 5.22 26.46
N LEU A 323 15.15 5.50 26.54
CA LEU A 323 14.33 5.90 25.41
C LEU A 323 14.00 7.39 25.52
N ALA A 324 14.14 8.11 24.42
CA ALA A 324 13.70 9.50 24.35
C ALA A 324 12.17 9.62 24.29
N ASP A 325 11.52 8.67 23.61
CA ASP A 325 10.08 8.61 23.36
C ASP A 325 9.47 7.29 23.88
N GLU A 326 8.15 7.25 24.00
CA GLU A 326 7.42 6.02 24.33
C GLU A 326 7.53 4.98 23.21
N MET A 327 7.48 3.69 23.59
CA MET A 327 7.43 2.57 22.65
C MET A 327 6.09 1.85 22.74
N LEU A 328 5.63 1.33 21.61
CA LEU A 328 4.50 0.44 21.47
C LEU A 328 4.96 -1.02 21.38
N ILE A 329 4.27 -1.90 22.11
CA ILE A 329 4.47 -3.34 22.06
C ILE A 329 3.13 -4.00 21.76
N SER A 330 3.09 -4.96 20.84
CA SER A 330 1.87 -5.72 20.60
C SER A 330 1.59 -6.65 21.78
N LEU A 331 0.37 -6.61 22.32
CA LEU A 331 -0.06 -7.45 23.42
C LEU A 331 -1.03 -8.53 22.89
N PRO A 332 -0.63 -9.81 22.89
CA PRO A 332 -1.51 -10.91 22.49
C PRO A 332 -2.76 -11.00 23.37
N GLN A 333 -3.95 -11.13 22.75
CA GLN A 333 -5.23 -11.25 23.45
C GLN A 333 -5.58 -12.70 23.85
N ASN A 334 -4.59 -13.56 24.04
CA ASN A 334 -4.75 -14.98 24.42
C ASN A 334 -4.72 -15.21 25.95
N ARG A 335 -4.85 -14.14 26.74
CA ARG A 335 -4.77 -14.08 28.21
C ARG A 335 -3.40 -14.37 28.84
N GLN A 336 -2.37 -14.60 28.04
CA GLN A 336 -1.03 -14.94 28.54
C GLN A 336 -0.45 -13.86 29.47
N TYR A 337 -0.75 -12.59 29.17
CA TYR A 337 -0.19 -11.42 29.87
C TYR A 337 -1.27 -10.60 30.60
N GLU A 338 -2.38 -11.23 31.02
CA GLU A 338 -3.47 -10.56 31.76
C GLU A 338 -3.02 -9.95 33.11
N HIS A 339 -1.88 -10.40 33.62
CA HIS A 339 -1.33 -9.92 34.88
C HIS A 339 -0.62 -8.56 34.77
N ILE A 340 -0.31 -8.09 33.55
CA ILE A 340 0.40 -6.82 33.34
C ILE A 340 -0.56 -5.64 33.53
N ALA A 341 -0.16 -4.69 34.36
CA ALA A 341 -0.88 -3.45 34.64
C ALA A 341 -0.02 -2.20 34.38
N ALA A 342 -0.69 -1.05 34.23
CA ALA A 342 0.01 0.24 34.17
C ALA A 342 0.81 0.48 35.47
N GLY A 343 2.06 0.90 35.33
CA GLY A 343 3.02 1.06 36.42
C GLY A 343 3.98 -0.13 36.60
N ASP A 344 3.68 -1.28 36.02
CA ASP A 344 4.54 -2.45 36.11
C ASP A 344 5.87 -2.23 35.40
N ARG A 345 6.90 -2.90 35.91
CA ARG A 345 8.22 -2.97 35.27
C ARG A 345 8.42 -4.37 34.71
N ILE A 346 8.66 -4.44 33.41
CA ILE A 346 8.79 -5.69 32.69
C ILE A 346 10.08 -5.68 31.87
N GLU A 347 10.63 -6.88 31.65
CA GLU A 347 11.69 -7.07 30.67
C GLU A 347 11.07 -7.32 29.30
N ILE A 348 11.63 -6.68 28.29
CA ILE A 348 11.28 -6.92 26.89
C ILE A 348 12.53 -7.31 26.12
N GLY A 349 12.36 -8.01 25.02
CA GLY A 349 13.46 -8.27 24.11
C GLY A 349 13.03 -8.57 22.69
N TRP A 350 13.96 -8.53 21.75
CA TRP A 350 13.70 -8.85 20.35
C TRP A 350 14.97 -9.37 19.69
N ASP A 351 14.80 -10.17 18.64
CA ASP A 351 15.89 -10.68 17.83
C ASP A 351 16.66 -9.51 17.22
N VAL A 352 18.00 -9.53 17.32
CA VAL A 352 18.89 -8.50 16.76
C VAL A 352 18.62 -8.24 15.26
N LYS A 353 18.15 -9.23 14.52
CA LYS A 353 17.82 -9.14 13.09
C LYS A 353 16.40 -8.65 12.81
N ALA A 354 15.54 -8.55 13.83
CA ALA A 354 14.18 -8.02 13.68
C ALA A 354 14.16 -6.50 13.54
N GLY A 355 15.16 -5.82 14.10
CA GLY A 355 15.30 -4.36 13.98
C GLY A 355 16.02 -3.95 12.70
N ASN A 356 15.56 -2.87 12.06
CA ASN A 356 16.22 -2.26 10.90
C ASN A 356 16.88 -0.95 11.30
N CYS A 357 18.14 -0.74 10.91
CA CYS A 357 18.88 0.47 11.26
C CYS A 357 19.26 1.31 10.04
N PHE A 358 19.09 2.62 10.16
CA PHE A 358 19.49 3.61 9.16
C PHE A 358 20.27 4.76 9.79
N GLU A 359 21.25 5.29 9.05
CA GLU A 359 21.93 6.53 9.43
C GLU A 359 20.97 7.72 9.31
N VAL A 360 21.07 8.66 10.25
CA VAL A 360 20.36 9.94 10.17
C VAL A 360 21.20 10.89 9.34
N GLN A 361 20.64 11.39 8.23
CA GLN A 361 21.29 12.36 7.34
C GLN A 361 21.32 13.77 7.93
#